data_AF-A0A849FSB7-F1
#
_entry.id   AF-A0A849FSB7-F1
#
_cell.length_a   1.000
_cell.length_b   1.000
_cell.length_c   1.000
_cell.angle_alpha   90.00
_cell.angle_beta   90.00
_cell.angle_gamma   90.00
#
_symmetry.space_group_name_H-M   'P 1'
#
loop_
_entity.id
_entity.type
_entity.pdbx_description
1 polymer ?
#
loop_
_entity_poly.entity_id
_entity_poly.type
_entity_poly.pdbx_seq_one_letter_code
_entity_poly.pdbx_strand_id
1 'polypeptide(L)'
;MTEDSMAHTSPDASSSGARYMPGFGNDFETEALPGALPQGMNSPQKCNYGLYAEQLSGTAFTAPRGQNERTWCYRIRPSVKHTGRFANIDLPYWKSAPHVMPDVISLGQYRWDPVPHADEDLTFISGMHTMTTAGDVNTQVGMASHIYLATRSMHDEYFYSADSELLVVPQEGRLRFATELGIIDLEPKEIAILPRGMVFRVEVLEGPARGFVCENYGQKFDMPSRGPIGANCLANPRDFKTPVAAYEDRDARSRVVIKWCGQFHETFIGHSPLDVVAWHGNYAPCKYDLRTFSPVGAILFDHPDPSIFTVLTAPSGVEGTANIDFVLFRERWMVAENTFRPPWYHKNIMSELMGNIYGIYDAKPKGFVPGGLSLHNMMLPHGPDGTAFEGASNAKLEAEKLDNTMSFMLETRFPQHLTEFAAKEAPLQDDYIECWDGLEKKFDGTPGVK
;
A
#
# COMPACT_ATOMS: atom_id res chain seq x y z
N MET A 1 -35.72 -13.77 35.40
CA MET A 1 -35.47 -14.47 34.12
C MET A 1 -34.67 -13.51 33.28
N THR A 2 -33.36 -13.60 33.41
CA THR A 2 -32.36 -12.82 32.69
C THR A 2 -31.56 -13.85 31.92
N GLU A 3 -31.83 -13.98 30.62
CA GLU A 3 -31.01 -14.79 29.73
C GLU A 3 -29.83 -13.93 29.26
N ASP A 4 -28.65 -14.29 29.72
CA ASP A 4 -27.37 -13.82 29.19
C ASP A 4 -27.30 -14.16 27.69
N SER A 5 -27.20 -13.14 26.84
CA SER A 5 -26.83 -13.33 25.44
C SER A 5 -25.35 -13.70 25.38
N MET A 6 -25.05 -14.99 25.21
CA MET A 6 -23.70 -15.44 24.90
C MET A 6 -23.27 -14.87 23.54
N ALA A 7 -22.31 -13.95 23.55
CA ALA A 7 -21.63 -13.50 22.35
C ALA A 7 -20.81 -14.68 21.80
N HIS A 8 -21.22 -15.25 20.66
CA HIS A 8 -20.41 -16.20 19.92
C HIS A 8 -19.39 -15.43 19.07
N THR A 9 -18.27 -15.04 19.66
CA THR A 9 -17.04 -14.88 18.90
C THR A 9 -16.56 -16.28 18.53
N SER A 10 -16.29 -16.56 17.25
CA SER A 10 -15.55 -17.77 16.89
C SER A 10 -14.28 -17.83 17.75
N PRO A 11 -13.95 -18.99 18.33
CA PRO A 11 -12.76 -19.12 19.16
C PRO A 11 -11.53 -18.71 18.35
N ASP A 12 -10.55 -18.15 19.07
CA ASP A 12 -9.19 -17.92 18.60
C ASP A 12 -8.75 -19.02 17.63
N ALA A 13 -8.11 -18.64 16.52
CA ALA A 13 -7.74 -19.50 15.40
C ALA A 13 -6.76 -20.64 15.79
N SER A 14 -7.23 -21.61 16.59
CA SER A 14 -6.47 -22.75 17.08
C SER A 14 -7.08 -24.10 16.70
N SER A 15 -8.00 -24.15 15.74
CA SER A 15 -8.46 -25.41 15.12
C SER A 15 -7.71 -25.68 13.82
N SER A 16 -6.42 -26.08 13.91
CA SER A 16 -5.61 -26.80 12.90
C SER A 16 -5.69 -26.46 11.39
N GLY A 17 -6.29 -25.33 11.00
CA GLY A 17 -6.49 -24.91 9.61
C GLY A 17 -5.47 -23.84 9.20
N ALA A 18 -5.18 -23.77 7.89
CA ALA A 18 -4.35 -22.71 7.35
C ALA A 18 -5.04 -21.34 7.54
N ARG A 19 -4.33 -20.36 8.12
CA ARG A 19 -4.84 -18.99 8.34
C ARG A 19 -4.94 -18.16 7.05
N TYR A 20 -4.20 -18.56 6.02
CA TYR A 20 -4.14 -17.89 4.73
C TYR A 20 -4.07 -18.89 3.58
N MET A 21 -4.58 -18.48 2.42
CA MET A 21 -4.51 -19.17 1.14
C MET A 21 -3.47 -18.48 0.24
N PRO A 22 -2.47 -19.21 -0.29
CA PRO A 22 -1.44 -18.63 -1.14
C PRO A 22 -1.89 -18.45 -2.60
N GLY A 23 -1.38 -17.42 -3.27
CA GLY A 23 -1.50 -17.23 -4.72
C GLY A 23 -2.17 -15.92 -5.12
N PHE A 24 -1.40 -14.97 -5.63
CA PHE A 24 -1.93 -13.70 -6.14
C PHE A 24 -2.95 -13.92 -7.27
N GLY A 25 -4.14 -13.32 -7.13
CA GLY A 25 -5.19 -13.35 -8.15
C GLY A 25 -5.90 -14.70 -8.36
N ASN A 26 -5.68 -15.69 -7.48
CA ASN A 26 -6.41 -16.96 -7.55
C ASN A 26 -7.92 -16.77 -7.37
N ASP A 27 -8.71 -17.70 -7.93
CA ASP A 27 -10.12 -17.89 -7.56
C ASP A 27 -10.14 -18.78 -6.31
N PHE A 28 -10.30 -18.16 -5.15
CA PHE A 28 -10.29 -18.83 -3.85
C PHE A 28 -11.69 -19.30 -3.45
N GLU A 29 -11.75 -20.33 -2.62
CA GLU A 29 -12.96 -20.81 -1.96
C GLU A 29 -12.64 -21.05 -0.48
N THR A 30 -13.38 -20.44 0.44
CA THR A 30 -13.20 -20.64 1.87
C THR A 30 -14.52 -20.48 2.63
N GLU A 31 -14.69 -21.30 3.66
CA GLU A 31 -15.86 -21.29 4.53
C GLU A 31 -15.45 -21.47 6.00
N ALA A 32 -16.03 -20.65 6.88
CA ALA A 32 -15.84 -20.79 8.33
C ALA A 32 -16.75 -21.86 8.92
N LEU A 33 -17.87 -22.19 8.25
CA LEU A 33 -18.81 -23.24 8.63
C LEU A 33 -18.95 -24.26 7.48
N PRO A 34 -18.91 -25.58 7.77
CA PRO A 34 -18.96 -26.62 6.74
C PRO A 34 -20.18 -26.54 5.82
N GLY A 35 -19.96 -26.51 4.50
CA GLY A 35 -21.02 -26.45 3.50
C GLY A 35 -21.75 -25.11 3.44
N ALA A 36 -21.16 -24.03 3.95
CA ALA A 36 -21.70 -22.68 3.78
C ALA A 36 -21.60 -22.21 2.32
N LEU A 37 -20.57 -22.67 1.58
CA LEU A 37 -20.48 -22.45 0.14
C LEU A 37 -21.47 -23.34 -0.64
N PRO A 38 -22.38 -22.75 -1.43
CA PRO A 38 -23.22 -23.52 -2.34
C PRO A 38 -22.38 -24.22 -3.41
N GLN A 39 -22.76 -25.45 -3.76
CA GLN A 39 -22.04 -26.27 -4.73
C GLN A 39 -22.69 -26.19 -6.12
N GLY A 40 -21.90 -25.85 -7.13
CA GLY A 40 -22.32 -25.82 -8.54
C GLY A 40 -23.20 -24.63 -8.95
N MET A 41 -23.38 -23.63 -8.08
CA MET A 41 -24.15 -22.41 -8.34
C MET A 41 -23.76 -21.30 -7.36
N ASN A 42 -23.97 -20.03 -7.72
CA ASN A 42 -23.67 -18.90 -6.82
C ASN A 42 -24.90 -18.43 -6.02
N SER A 43 -26.10 -18.51 -6.61
CA SER A 43 -27.33 -17.91 -6.07
C SER A 43 -28.43 -18.97 -5.87
N PRO A 44 -28.28 -19.89 -4.90
CA PRO A 44 -29.34 -20.84 -4.58
C PRO A 44 -30.59 -20.11 -4.08
N GLN A 45 -31.77 -20.71 -4.29
CA GLN A 45 -33.01 -20.17 -3.73
C GLN A 45 -32.96 -20.07 -2.20
N LYS A 46 -32.22 -20.98 -1.55
CA LYS A 46 -31.97 -21.00 -0.11
C LYS A 46 -30.49 -21.29 0.11
N CYS A 47 -29.71 -20.30 0.52
CA CYS A 47 -28.34 -20.54 0.96
C CYS A 47 -28.37 -21.42 2.22
N ASN A 48 -27.33 -22.24 2.40
CA ASN A 48 -27.16 -22.95 3.66
C ASN A 48 -27.05 -21.94 4.82
N TYR A 49 -27.43 -22.37 6.03
CA TYR A 49 -27.49 -21.52 7.22
C TYR A 49 -28.43 -20.30 7.12
N GLY A 50 -29.24 -20.18 6.06
CA GLY A 50 -30.09 -19.01 5.85
C GLY A 50 -29.33 -17.74 5.47
N LEU A 51 -28.09 -17.89 4.98
CA LEU A 51 -27.24 -16.77 4.57
C LEU A 51 -27.80 -16.01 3.36
N TYR A 52 -27.32 -14.80 3.17
CA TYR A 52 -27.55 -14.00 1.97
C TYR A 52 -26.36 -14.14 1.03
N ALA A 53 -26.63 -14.49 -0.23
CA ALA A 53 -25.63 -14.43 -1.29
C ALA A 53 -25.52 -12.98 -1.80
N GLU A 54 -24.31 -12.43 -1.80
CA GLU A 54 -23.99 -11.09 -2.25
C GLU A 54 -22.74 -11.13 -3.12
N GLN A 55 -22.67 -10.28 -4.15
CA GLN A 55 -21.48 -10.17 -4.98
C GLN A 55 -20.84 -8.80 -4.80
N LEU A 56 -19.55 -8.79 -4.49
CA LEU A 56 -18.68 -7.63 -4.60
C LEU A 56 -17.97 -7.68 -5.96
N SER A 57 -18.31 -6.74 -6.85
CA SER A 57 -17.71 -6.63 -8.18
C SER A 57 -16.59 -5.61 -8.16
N GLY A 58 -15.33 -6.06 -8.28
CA GLY A 58 -14.16 -5.19 -8.32
C GLY A 58 -13.89 -4.56 -9.69
N THR A 59 -14.53 -5.08 -10.73
CA THR A 59 -14.39 -4.64 -12.12
C THR A 59 -15.73 -4.59 -12.84
N ALA A 60 -15.76 -3.99 -14.03
CA ALA A 60 -16.93 -4.07 -14.89
C ALA A 60 -17.21 -5.52 -15.30
N PHE A 61 -18.49 -5.89 -15.41
CA PHE A 61 -18.90 -7.27 -15.73
C PHE A 61 -18.29 -7.81 -17.03
N THR A 62 -18.01 -6.94 -18.00
CA THR A 62 -17.42 -7.30 -19.30
C THR A 62 -15.90 -7.14 -19.34
N ALA A 63 -15.23 -6.97 -18.19
CA ALA A 63 -13.78 -6.97 -18.13
C ALA A 63 -13.23 -8.25 -18.78
N PRO A 64 -12.13 -8.17 -19.54
CA PRO A 64 -11.54 -9.32 -20.21
C PRO A 64 -11.29 -10.48 -19.25
N ARG A 65 -11.37 -11.71 -19.76
CA ARG A 65 -11.04 -12.90 -18.98
C ARG A 65 -9.60 -12.81 -18.49
N GLY A 66 -9.39 -13.06 -17.19
CA GLY A 66 -8.09 -12.87 -16.52
C GLY A 66 -7.90 -11.49 -15.90
N GLN A 67 -8.74 -10.51 -16.25
CA GLN A 67 -8.81 -9.19 -15.61
C GLN A 67 -10.14 -8.98 -14.85
N ASN A 68 -11.14 -9.84 -15.10
CA ASN A 68 -12.42 -9.79 -14.41
C ASN A 68 -12.26 -10.24 -12.95
N GLU A 69 -12.61 -9.36 -12.02
CA GLU A 69 -12.51 -9.59 -10.59
C GLU A 69 -13.84 -9.39 -9.88
N ARG A 70 -14.17 -10.40 -9.07
CA ARG A 70 -15.39 -10.48 -8.29
C ARG A 70 -15.21 -11.44 -7.12
N THR A 71 -15.98 -11.22 -6.07
CA THR A 71 -16.11 -12.13 -4.94
C THR A 71 -17.58 -12.30 -4.57
N TRP A 72 -18.01 -13.54 -4.39
CA TRP A 72 -19.30 -13.89 -3.82
C TRP A 72 -19.14 -14.10 -2.32
N CYS A 73 -19.97 -13.42 -1.55
CA CYS A 73 -20.03 -13.48 -0.09
C CYS A 73 -21.34 -14.16 0.33
N TYR A 74 -21.25 -15.08 1.28
CA TYR A 74 -22.40 -15.68 1.96
C TYR A 74 -22.41 -15.20 3.40
N ARG A 75 -23.27 -14.21 3.67
CA ARG A 75 -23.23 -13.39 4.87
C ARG A 75 -24.52 -13.42 5.67
N ILE A 76 -24.43 -13.06 6.95
CA ILE A 76 -25.56 -13.12 7.89
C ILE A 76 -26.61 -12.05 7.54
N ARG A 77 -26.20 -10.81 7.27
CA ARG A 77 -27.06 -9.70 6.85
C ARG A 77 -26.48 -9.07 5.57
N PRO A 78 -27.29 -8.77 4.53
CA PRO A 78 -26.76 -8.19 3.29
C PRO A 78 -26.26 -6.75 3.52
N SER A 79 -25.28 -6.29 2.74
CA SER A 79 -24.64 -4.96 2.89
C SER A 79 -25.61 -3.79 2.74
N VAL A 80 -26.75 -3.99 2.07
CA VAL A 80 -27.84 -2.99 2.03
C VAL A 80 -28.41 -2.69 3.42
N LYS A 81 -28.10 -3.50 4.45
CA LYS A 81 -28.40 -3.27 5.86
C LYS A 81 -27.20 -2.73 6.65
N HIS A 82 -26.03 -2.63 6.02
CA HIS A 82 -24.79 -2.12 6.62
C HIS A 82 -24.61 -0.61 6.40
N THR A 83 -25.57 -0.01 5.70
CA THR A 83 -25.65 1.43 5.48
C THR A 83 -27.02 1.96 5.94
N GLY A 84 -27.05 3.23 6.34
CA GLY A 84 -28.26 3.95 6.72
C GLY A 84 -28.29 5.32 6.07
N ARG A 85 -28.88 6.32 6.74
CA ARG A 85 -28.71 7.72 6.32
C ARG A 85 -27.28 8.15 6.65
N PHE A 86 -26.59 8.71 5.66
CA PHE A 86 -25.25 9.25 5.82
C PHE A 86 -25.27 10.67 6.38
N ALA A 87 -24.27 10.98 7.20
CA ALA A 87 -23.92 12.33 7.62
C ALA A 87 -22.47 12.60 7.23
N ASN A 88 -22.16 13.84 6.83
CA ASN A 88 -20.78 14.22 6.52
C ASN A 88 -19.96 14.28 7.80
N ILE A 89 -18.72 13.83 7.72
CA ILE A 89 -17.72 14.02 8.77
C ILE A 89 -16.48 14.66 8.17
N ASP A 90 -15.69 15.32 9.01
CA ASP A 90 -14.42 15.91 8.59
C ASP A 90 -13.25 15.03 9.05
N LEU A 91 -12.30 14.83 8.15
CA LEU A 91 -10.99 14.23 8.41
C LEU A 91 -9.97 15.18 7.78
N PRO A 92 -9.52 16.20 8.53
CA PRO A 92 -8.88 17.37 7.95
C PRO A 92 -7.55 17.05 7.27
N TYR A 93 -6.85 16.00 7.68
CA TYR A 93 -5.57 15.60 7.12
C TYR A 93 -5.65 14.56 6.00
N TRP A 94 -6.80 13.93 5.78
CA TRP A 94 -6.98 12.94 4.72
C TRP A 94 -7.57 13.59 3.47
N LYS A 95 -6.71 13.95 2.52
CA LYS A 95 -7.05 14.62 1.26
C LYS A 95 -7.03 13.65 0.08
N SER A 96 -7.61 14.06 -1.04
CA SER A 96 -7.62 13.30 -2.29
C SER A 96 -7.39 14.20 -3.49
N ALA A 97 -6.85 13.63 -4.57
CA ALA A 97 -6.65 14.38 -5.80
C ALA A 97 -8.01 14.70 -6.47
N PRO A 98 -8.17 15.88 -7.12
CA PRO A 98 -7.18 16.94 -7.22
C PRO A 98 -7.13 17.79 -5.95
N HIS A 99 -5.93 18.03 -5.42
CA HIS A 99 -5.71 18.94 -4.29
C HIS A 99 -4.51 19.83 -4.57
N VAL A 100 -4.74 20.89 -5.35
CA VAL A 100 -3.71 21.86 -5.73
C VAL A 100 -3.96 23.15 -4.95
N MET A 101 -3.00 23.51 -4.09
CA MET A 101 -3.09 24.72 -3.28
C MET A 101 -2.23 25.84 -3.90
N PRO A 102 -2.80 27.03 -4.19
CA PRO A 102 -2.05 28.14 -4.80
C PRO A 102 -0.84 28.60 -3.98
N ASP A 103 -0.95 28.54 -2.64
CA ASP A 103 0.08 29.01 -1.71
C ASP A 103 1.06 27.91 -1.29
N VAL A 104 0.99 26.73 -1.93
CA VAL A 104 1.91 25.61 -1.69
C VAL A 104 2.70 25.33 -2.96
N ILE A 105 4.02 25.50 -2.88
CA ILE A 105 4.93 25.18 -3.97
C ILE A 105 5.14 23.66 -3.93
N SER A 106 4.63 22.94 -4.94
CA SER A 106 4.89 21.50 -5.13
C SER A 106 6.06 21.22 -6.08
N LEU A 107 6.59 22.28 -6.71
CA LEU A 107 7.74 22.21 -7.60
C LEU A 107 9.02 22.25 -6.77
N GLY A 108 9.63 21.08 -6.54
CA GLY A 108 10.88 20.98 -5.81
C GLY A 108 11.32 19.54 -5.56
N GLN A 109 12.50 19.38 -5.00
CA GLN A 109 12.91 18.14 -4.34
C GLN A 109 12.64 18.31 -2.85
N TYR A 110 11.89 17.38 -2.26
CA TYR A 110 11.53 17.45 -0.85
C TYR A 110 11.99 16.20 -0.12
N ARG A 111 12.31 16.37 1.16
CA ARG A 111 12.59 15.25 2.07
C ARG A 111 12.03 15.58 3.44
N TRP A 112 11.37 14.61 4.04
CA TRP A 112 10.77 14.72 5.36
C TRP A 112 11.40 13.70 6.29
N ASP A 113 11.67 14.12 7.51
CA ASP A 113 11.92 13.21 8.63
C ASP A 113 10.65 12.39 8.96
N PRO A 114 10.76 11.34 9.78
CA PRO A 114 9.59 10.59 10.22
C PRO A 114 8.61 11.51 10.96
N VAL A 115 7.34 11.48 10.56
CA VAL A 115 6.28 12.15 11.32
C VAL A 115 6.24 11.52 12.71
N PRO A 116 6.41 12.30 13.80
CA PRO A 116 6.40 11.77 15.15
C PRO A 116 4.99 11.28 15.51
N HIS A 117 4.91 10.31 16.42
CA HIS A 117 3.63 10.03 17.08
C HIS A 117 3.23 11.25 17.91
N ALA A 118 1.93 11.56 17.91
CA ALA A 118 1.35 12.51 18.84
C ALA A 118 0.83 11.79 20.09
N ASP A 119 0.65 12.53 21.18
CA ASP A 119 -0.06 12.04 22.39
C ASP A 119 -1.58 11.87 22.16
N GLU A 120 -2.06 12.15 20.94
CA GLU A 120 -3.46 12.08 20.55
C GLU A 120 -3.96 10.64 20.35
N ASP A 121 -5.23 10.41 20.69
CA ASP A 121 -5.92 9.12 20.55
C ASP A 121 -6.41 8.86 19.11
N LEU A 122 -5.47 8.58 18.22
CA LEU A 122 -5.69 8.38 16.79
C LEU A 122 -5.96 6.91 16.44
N THR A 123 -7.05 6.68 15.70
CA THR A 123 -7.30 5.43 14.96
C THR A 123 -6.66 5.49 13.58
N PHE A 124 -6.61 4.37 12.86
CA PHE A 124 -6.18 4.33 11.46
C PHE A 124 -6.90 5.36 10.56
N ILE A 125 -8.19 5.64 10.85
CA ILE A 125 -8.97 6.63 10.09
C ILE A 125 -8.57 8.07 10.46
N SER A 126 -8.55 8.37 11.76
CA SER A 126 -8.35 9.74 12.26
C SER A 126 -6.89 10.20 12.19
N GLY A 127 -5.93 9.27 12.20
CA GLY A 127 -4.51 9.57 12.07
C GLY A 127 -3.95 9.47 10.67
N MET A 128 -4.79 9.43 9.62
CA MET A 128 -4.33 9.48 8.23
C MET A 128 -3.93 10.90 7.83
N HIS A 129 -2.67 11.07 7.42
CA HIS A 129 -2.11 12.34 6.97
C HIS A 129 -1.64 12.22 5.53
N THR A 130 -2.34 12.89 4.62
CA THR A 130 -1.98 12.91 3.21
C THR A 130 -0.75 13.78 2.99
N MET A 131 0.27 13.19 2.37
CA MET A 131 1.51 13.86 2.01
C MET A 131 1.39 14.50 0.63
N THR A 132 0.98 13.70 -0.35
CA THR A 132 0.87 14.13 -1.74
C THR A 132 -0.40 13.61 -2.39
N THR A 133 -0.89 14.35 -3.40
CA THR A 133 -2.00 13.91 -4.26
C THR A 133 -1.60 14.06 -5.73
N ALA A 134 -2.10 13.16 -6.59
CA ALA A 134 -1.84 13.17 -8.01
C ALA A 134 -3.03 12.61 -8.78
N GLY A 135 -3.43 13.25 -9.89
CA GLY A 135 -4.60 12.84 -10.68
C GLY A 135 -5.93 13.40 -10.18
N ASP A 136 -7.01 12.61 -10.28
CA ASP A 136 -8.37 13.04 -9.95
C ASP A 136 -9.24 11.82 -9.60
N VAL A 137 -9.73 11.80 -8.35
CA VAL A 137 -10.58 10.75 -7.79
C VAL A 137 -11.89 10.56 -8.55
N ASN A 138 -12.49 11.63 -9.08
CA ASN A 138 -13.77 11.56 -9.81
C ASN A 138 -13.61 10.93 -11.20
N THR A 139 -12.41 11.08 -11.78
CA THR A 139 -12.07 10.43 -13.05
C THR A 139 -11.41 9.07 -12.86
N GLN A 140 -11.21 8.65 -11.60
CA GLN A 140 -10.59 7.37 -11.23
C GLN A 140 -9.21 7.19 -11.86
N VAL A 141 -8.35 8.20 -11.71
CA VAL A 141 -6.94 8.15 -12.15
C VAL A 141 -6.02 8.78 -11.11
N GLY A 142 -4.79 8.29 -11.03
CA GLY A 142 -3.77 8.79 -10.11
C GLY A 142 -3.84 8.12 -8.74
N MET A 143 -3.36 8.85 -7.74
CA MET A 143 -3.17 8.37 -6.38
C MET A 143 -3.16 9.49 -5.33
N ALA A 144 -3.21 9.09 -4.06
CA ALA A 144 -2.67 9.89 -2.97
C ALA A 144 -1.72 9.04 -2.11
N SER A 145 -0.68 9.67 -1.57
CA SER A 145 0.25 9.05 -0.62
C SER A 145 0.03 9.63 0.76
N HIS A 146 -0.01 8.76 1.76
CA HIS A 146 -0.32 9.11 3.14
C HIS A 146 0.71 8.51 4.09
N ILE A 147 0.86 9.14 5.25
CA ILE A 147 1.38 8.53 6.46
C ILE A 147 0.20 8.29 7.40
N TYR A 148 0.09 7.09 7.97
CA TYR A 148 -0.86 6.83 9.05
C TYR A 148 -0.13 6.86 10.40
N LEU A 149 -0.79 7.41 11.41
CA LEU A 149 -0.43 7.32 12.82
C LEU A 149 -1.60 6.66 13.57
N ALA A 150 -1.37 5.54 14.24
CA ALA A 150 -2.41 4.84 14.99
C ALA A 150 -1.92 4.53 16.40
N THR A 151 -2.48 5.22 17.39
CA THR A 151 -2.17 5.03 18.81
C THR A 151 -3.20 4.12 19.49
N ARG A 152 -4.39 3.93 18.89
CA ARG A 152 -5.43 3.03 19.39
C ARG A 152 -6.17 2.26 18.30
N SER A 153 -6.75 1.13 18.69
CA SER A 153 -7.62 0.32 17.84
C SER A 153 -8.94 1.02 17.50
N MET A 154 -9.48 0.69 16.33
CA MET A 154 -10.88 0.95 15.99
C MET A 154 -11.75 -0.05 16.78
N HIS A 155 -12.81 0.44 17.44
CA HIS A 155 -13.77 -0.37 18.20
C HIS A 155 -15.18 -0.06 17.71
N ASP A 156 -15.89 -1.07 17.22
CA ASP A 156 -17.21 -0.92 16.58
C ASP A 156 -17.24 0.22 15.54
N GLU A 157 -16.09 0.45 14.93
CA GLU A 157 -15.83 1.45 13.90
C GLU A 157 -15.22 0.72 12.71
N TYR A 158 -15.78 0.95 11.54
CA TYR A 158 -15.46 0.24 10.31
C TYR A 158 -15.27 1.25 9.20
N PHE A 159 -14.43 0.94 8.22
CA PHE A 159 -14.13 1.80 7.09
C PHE A 159 -14.19 1.02 5.79
N TYR A 160 -14.63 1.70 4.73
CA TYR A 160 -14.30 1.33 3.37
C TYR A 160 -14.12 2.57 2.49
N SER A 161 -13.30 2.44 1.45
CA SER A 161 -13.16 3.46 0.42
C SER A 161 -13.95 3.06 -0.82
N ALA A 162 -14.90 3.90 -1.24
CA ALA A 162 -15.52 3.78 -2.55
C ALA A 162 -14.63 4.36 -3.68
N ASP A 163 -13.56 5.05 -3.30
CA ASP A 163 -12.68 5.80 -4.21
C ASP A 163 -11.47 4.99 -4.68
N SER A 164 -10.96 4.10 -3.82
CA SER A 164 -9.60 3.60 -3.95
C SER A 164 -9.43 2.17 -3.44
N GLU A 165 -8.52 1.45 -4.09
CA GLU A 165 -7.79 0.36 -3.46
C GLU A 165 -6.69 0.95 -2.58
N LEU A 166 -6.38 0.31 -1.44
CA LEU A 166 -5.31 0.75 -0.54
C LEU A 166 -4.14 -0.22 -0.56
N LEU A 167 -2.94 0.29 -0.82
CA LEU A 167 -1.68 -0.39 -0.53
C LEU A 167 -1.13 0.14 0.80
N VAL A 168 -1.05 -0.73 1.81
CA VAL A 168 -0.55 -0.40 3.16
C VAL A 168 0.86 -0.95 3.35
N VAL A 169 1.79 -0.10 3.81
CA VAL A 169 3.20 -0.42 4.02
C VAL A 169 3.60 -0.03 5.46
N PRO A 170 3.52 -0.94 6.45
CA PRO A 170 3.92 -0.64 7.82
C PRO A 170 5.41 -0.37 7.98
N GLN A 171 5.73 0.53 8.89
CA GLN A 171 7.09 0.91 9.23
C GLN A 171 7.38 0.64 10.72
N GLU A 172 6.43 0.94 11.60
CA GLU A 172 6.51 0.76 13.05
C GLU A 172 5.19 0.20 13.59
N GLY A 173 5.25 -0.65 14.61
CA GLY A 173 4.08 -1.30 15.22
C GLY A 173 3.51 -2.44 14.38
N ARG A 174 2.55 -3.17 14.95
CA ARG A 174 1.84 -4.29 14.27
C ARG A 174 0.35 -4.03 14.26
N LEU A 175 -0.25 -4.20 13.09
CA LEU A 175 -1.68 -3.98 12.86
C LEU A 175 -2.40 -5.28 12.55
N ARG A 176 -3.69 -5.34 12.85
CA ARG A 176 -4.61 -6.35 12.35
C ARG A 176 -5.73 -5.70 11.58
N PHE A 177 -5.90 -6.11 10.33
CA PHE A 177 -7.01 -5.75 9.46
C PHE A 177 -8.05 -6.87 9.53
N ALA A 178 -9.12 -6.65 10.28
CA ALA A 178 -10.30 -7.50 10.22
C ALA A 178 -11.16 -7.02 9.05
N THR A 179 -11.20 -7.79 7.96
CA THR A 179 -11.91 -7.44 6.72
C THR A 179 -13.15 -8.30 6.57
N GLU A 180 -14.05 -7.94 5.64
CA GLU A 180 -15.20 -8.81 5.29
C GLU A 180 -14.76 -10.21 4.89
N LEU A 181 -13.57 -10.39 4.32
CA LEU A 181 -13.12 -11.67 3.76
C LEU A 181 -12.15 -12.43 4.68
N GLY A 182 -11.92 -11.93 5.89
CA GLY A 182 -11.07 -12.57 6.89
C GLY A 182 -10.05 -11.61 7.52
N ILE A 183 -9.11 -12.17 8.28
CA ILE A 183 -8.20 -11.42 9.16
C ILE A 183 -6.77 -11.43 8.61
N ILE A 184 -6.19 -10.25 8.41
CA ILE A 184 -4.78 -10.04 8.05
C ILE A 184 -4.05 -9.40 9.23
N ASP A 185 -3.10 -10.10 9.83
CA ASP A 185 -2.10 -9.47 10.71
C ASP A 185 -0.96 -8.95 9.82
N LEU A 186 -0.47 -7.74 10.09
CA LEU A 186 0.51 -7.06 9.26
C LEU A 186 1.63 -6.43 10.12
N GLU A 187 2.88 -6.75 9.81
CA GLU A 187 4.08 -6.22 10.47
C GLU A 187 4.96 -5.42 9.48
N PRO A 188 5.93 -4.61 9.96
CA PRO A 188 6.91 -3.97 9.09
C PRO A 188 7.67 -5.02 8.28
N LYS A 189 8.05 -4.65 7.04
CA LYS A 189 8.59 -5.53 5.98
C LYS A 189 7.54 -6.40 5.27
N GLU A 190 6.27 -6.27 5.63
CA GLU A 190 5.15 -6.79 4.85
C GLU A 190 4.35 -5.64 4.23
N ILE A 191 3.49 -5.95 3.26
CA ILE A 191 2.49 -5.03 2.71
C ILE A 191 1.13 -5.71 2.68
N ALA A 192 0.05 -4.91 2.66
CA ALA A 192 -1.29 -5.39 2.37
C ALA A 192 -1.95 -4.61 1.25
N ILE A 193 -2.74 -5.29 0.42
CA ILE A 193 -3.67 -4.70 -0.53
C ILE A 193 -5.09 -4.89 0.00
N LEU A 194 -5.83 -3.79 0.14
CA LEU A 194 -7.22 -3.76 0.55
C LEU A 194 -8.08 -3.29 -0.64
N PRO A 195 -8.91 -4.18 -1.22
CA PRO A 195 -9.76 -3.85 -2.36
C PRO A 195 -10.69 -2.67 -2.10
N ARG A 196 -10.97 -1.91 -3.17
CA ARG A 196 -11.98 -0.85 -3.18
C ARG A 196 -13.35 -1.43 -2.78
N GLY A 197 -14.08 -0.70 -1.95
CA GLY A 197 -15.44 -1.06 -1.54
C GLY A 197 -15.52 -2.09 -0.42
N MET A 198 -14.41 -2.73 -0.04
CA MET A 198 -14.39 -3.75 1.01
C MET A 198 -14.33 -3.11 2.40
N VAL A 199 -15.20 -3.55 3.30
CA VAL A 199 -15.25 -3.08 4.69
C VAL A 199 -14.16 -3.73 5.53
N PHE A 200 -13.50 -2.94 6.37
CA PHE A 200 -12.54 -3.42 7.35
C PHE A 200 -12.53 -2.60 8.65
N ARG A 201 -11.96 -3.20 9.69
CA ARG A 201 -11.60 -2.58 10.97
C ARG A 201 -10.10 -2.80 11.23
N VAL A 202 -9.43 -1.80 11.80
CA VAL A 202 -8.00 -1.88 12.15
C VAL A 202 -7.81 -1.95 13.65
N GLU A 203 -7.08 -2.96 14.10
CA GLU A 203 -6.65 -3.15 15.48
C GLU A 203 -5.13 -2.89 15.58
N VAL A 204 -4.72 -2.16 16.60
CA VAL A 204 -3.31 -1.96 16.96
C VAL A 204 -2.90 -3.08 17.90
N LEU A 205 -2.17 -4.07 17.38
CA LEU A 205 -1.70 -5.23 18.16
C LEU A 205 -0.48 -4.86 19.00
N GLU A 206 0.45 -4.11 18.41
CA GLU A 206 1.62 -3.54 19.07
C GLU A 206 1.74 -2.07 18.63
N GLY A 207 1.54 -1.15 19.57
CA GLY A 207 1.44 0.29 19.30
C GLY A 207 2.50 1.12 20.02
N PRO A 208 2.60 2.42 19.67
CA PRO A 208 1.89 3.06 18.56
C PRO A 208 2.39 2.58 17.20
N ALA A 209 1.56 2.67 16.16
CA ALA A 209 1.85 2.17 14.82
C ALA A 209 1.94 3.31 13.79
N ARG A 210 2.96 3.27 12.94
CA ARG A 210 3.18 4.23 11.83
C ARG A 210 3.52 3.48 10.56
N GLY A 211 3.07 4.00 9.43
CA GLY A 211 3.51 3.54 8.13
C GLY A 211 2.92 4.38 7.02
N PHE A 212 2.97 3.83 5.81
CA PHE A 212 2.58 4.53 4.59
C PHE A 212 1.34 3.88 3.99
N VAL A 213 0.51 4.68 3.32
CA VAL A 213 -0.60 4.19 2.49
C VAL A 213 -0.55 4.85 1.12
N CYS A 214 -0.73 4.06 0.08
CA CYS A 214 -1.05 4.55 -1.25
C CYS A 214 -2.53 4.28 -1.54
N GLU A 215 -3.30 5.34 -1.77
CA GLU A 215 -4.61 5.23 -2.40
C GLU A 215 -4.45 5.15 -3.91
N ASN A 216 -4.92 4.06 -4.52
CA ASN A 216 -4.97 3.90 -5.96
C ASN A 216 -6.40 4.19 -6.48
N TYR A 217 -6.56 5.31 -7.19
CA TYR A 217 -7.86 5.69 -7.80
C TYR A 217 -8.12 4.96 -9.12
N GLY A 218 -7.08 4.38 -9.73
CA GLY A 218 -7.12 3.81 -11.07
C GLY A 218 -7.52 2.35 -11.12
N GLN A 219 -6.99 1.67 -12.15
CA GLN A 219 -6.99 0.22 -12.21
C GLN A 219 -6.20 -0.32 -11.02
N LYS A 220 -6.66 -1.42 -10.43
CA LYS A 220 -6.02 -2.10 -9.30
C LYS A 220 -4.54 -2.38 -9.52
N PHE A 221 -3.83 -2.68 -8.43
CA PHE A 221 -2.51 -3.27 -8.48
C PHE A 221 -2.54 -4.69 -9.06
N ASP A 222 -1.54 -4.98 -9.89
CA ASP A 222 -1.26 -6.29 -10.46
C ASP A 222 0.25 -6.57 -10.43
N MET A 223 0.64 -7.80 -10.72
CA MET A 223 2.06 -8.13 -10.88
C MET A 223 2.58 -7.57 -12.21
N PRO A 224 3.83 -7.05 -12.23
CA PRO A 224 4.41 -6.51 -13.46
C PRO A 224 4.60 -7.60 -14.51
N SER A 225 4.51 -7.21 -15.79
CA SER A 225 5.01 -8.05 -16.88
C SER A 225 6.51 -8.28 -16.69
N ARG A 226 6.93 -9.54 -16.68
CA ARG A 226 8.33 -9.91 -16.42
C ARG A 226 9.22 -9.84 -17.65
N GLY A 227 8.64 -9.72 -18.85
CA GLY A 227 9.40 -9.66 -20.09
C GLY A 227 10.48 -10.76 -20.17
N PRO A 228 11.74 -10.40 -20.50
CA PRO A 228 12.85 -11.35 -20.57
C PRO A 228 13.24 -12.07 -19.28
N ILE A 229 12.80 -11.60 -18.10
CA ILE A 229 13.02 -12.33 -16.83
C ILE A 229 12.28 -13.69 -16.88
N GLY A 230 11.18 -13.76 -17.62
CA GLY A 230 10.44 -14.99 -17.88
C GLY A 230 9.42 -15.32 -16.78
N ALA A 231 9.37 -16.59 -16.38
CA ALA A 231 8.25 -17.12 -15.59
C ALA A 231 8.42 -17.01 -14.06
N ASN A 232 9.55 -16.52 -13.55
CA ASN A 232 9.87 -16.47 -12.11
C ASN A 232 10.66 -15.20 -11.76
N CYS A 233 10.95 -15.00 -10.46
CA CYS A 233 11.60 -13.81 -9.87
C CYS A 233 10.64 -12.65 -9.58
N LEU A 234 11.19 -11.55 -9.04
CA LEU A 234 10.46 -10.42 -8.47
C LEU A 234 9.56 -10.89 -7.30
N ALA A 235 8.34 -10.39 -7.22
CA ALA A 235 7.32 -10.95 -6.35
C ALA A 235 6.76 -12.23 -6.98
N ASN A 236 6.95 -13.38 -6.32
CA ASN A 236 6.37 -14.63 -6.79
C ASN A 236 4.90 -14.74 -6.33
N PRO A 237 3.96 -15.17 -7.20
CA PRO A 237 2.53 -15.18 -6.86
C PRO A 237 2.20 -16.01 -5.63
N ARG A 238 2.93 -17.13 -5.40
CA ARG A 238 2.68 -18.04 -4.27
C ARG A 238 2.88 -17.39 -2.89
N ASP A 239 3.65 -16.31 -2.84
CA ASP A 239 4.08 -15.68 -1.59
C ASP A 239 3.08 -14.60 -1.15
N PHE A 240 2.14 -14.20 -2.02
CA PHE A 240 0.95 -13.45 -1.63
C PHE A 240 -0.05 -14.36 -0.90
N LYS A 241 -0.61 -13.85 0.20
CA LYS A 241 -1.45 -14.60 1.14
C LYS A 241 -2.78 -13.88 1.34
N THR A 242 -3.88 -14.55 1.01
CA THR A 242 -5.26 -14.09 1.21
C THR A 242 -5.86 -14.75 2.45
N PRO A 243 -6.57 -14.05 3.34
CA PRO A 243 -7.07 -14.66 4.57
C PRO A 243 -8.15 -15.70 4.29
N VAL A 244 -8.31 -16.68 5.18
CA VAL A 244 -9.50 -17.56 5.16
C VAL A 244 -10.70 -16.84 5.76
N ALA A 245 -11.92 -17.30 5.42
CA ALA A 245 -13.16 -16.71 5.94
C ALA A 245 -13.17 -16.65 7.47
N ALA A 246 -13.56 -15.50 8.00
CA ALA A 246 -13.81 -15.27 9.42
C ALA A 246 -14.95 -14.27 9.55
N TYR A 247 -15.84 -14.49 10.52
CA TYR A 247 -17.04 -13.67 10.70
C TYR A 247 -17.27 -13.30 12.17
N GLU A 248 -17.98 -12.21 12.36
CA GLU A 248 -18.55 -11.76 13.64
C GLU A 248 -20.08 -11.84 13.55
N ASP A 249 -20.71 -12.55 14.48
CA ASP A 249 -22.16 -12.47 14.70
C ASP A 249 -22.41 -11.77 16.03
N ARG A 250 -22.44 -10.43 15.97
CA ARG A 250 -22.59 -9.58 17.15
C ARG A 250 -23.52 -8.42 16.85
N ASP A 251 -24.51 -8.26 17.72
CA ASP A 251 -25.35 -7.06 17.77
C ASP A 251 -24.62 -5.99 18.59
N ALA A 252 -24.24 -4.88 17.94
CA ALA A 252 -23.51 -3.77 18.53
C ALA A 252 -23.80 -2.50 17.72
N ARG A 253 -23.91 -1.34 18.38
CA ARG A 253 -24.05 -0.07 17.66
C ARG A 253 -22.72 0.26 16.97
N SER A 254 -22.64 0.00 15.67
CA SER A 254 -21.43 0.15 14.89
C SER A 254 -21.46 1.41 14.04
N ARG A 255 -20.35 2.15 14.02
CA ARG A 255 -20.08 3.27 13.11
C ARG A 255 -19.45 2.75 11.83
N VAL A 256 -20.03 3.06 10.68
CA VAL A 256 -19.47 2.73 9.37
C VAL A 256 -19.10 4.03 8.67
N VAL A 257 -17.81 4.22 8.42
CA VAL A 257 -17.25 5.36 7.71
C VAL A 257 -17.00 4.97 6.25
N ILE A 258 -17.47 5.81 5.34
CA ILE A 258 -17.22 5.68 3.90
C ILE A 258 -16.46 6.90 3.40
N LYS A 259 -15.42 6.64 2.61
CA LYS A 259 -14.82 7.65 1.75
C LYS A 259 -15.44 7.58 0.36
N TRP A 260 -16.02 8.69 -0.11
CA TRP A 260 -16.70 8.79 -1.40
C TRP A 260 -16.44 10.15 -2.05
N CYS A 261 -15.91 10.13 -3.27
CA CYS A 261 -15.50 11.29 -4.06
C CYS A 261 -14.60 12.26 -3.28
N GLY A 262 -13.65 11.74 -2.49
CA GLY A 262 -12.74 12.54 -1.66
C GLY A 262 -13.36 13.13 -0.40
N GLN A 263 -14.62 12.81 -0.10
CA GLN A 263 -15.33 13.25 1.10
C GLN A 263 -15.60 12.08 2.04
N PHE A 264 -15.71 12.37 3.34
CA PHE A 264 -15.99 11.36 4.35
C PHE A 264 -17.41 11.48 4.88
N HIS A 265 -18.05 10.33 5.01
CA HIS A 265 -19.39 10.23 5.55
C HIS A 265 -19.44 9.10 6.55
N GLU A 266 -20.37 9.19 7.50
CA GLU A 266 -20.64 8.12 8.46
C GLU A 266 -22.10 7.73 8.46
N THR A 267 -22.36 6.50 8.87
CA THR A 267 -23.67 6.02 9.25
C THR A 267 -23.56 5.03 10.42
N PHE A 268 -24.68 4.69 11.04
CA PHE A 268 -24.71 3.79 12.20
C PHE A 268 -25.64 2.61 11.96
N ILE A 269 -25.17 1.42 12.30
CA ILE A 269 -25.91 0.16 12.22
C ILE A 269 -25.96 -0.54 13.59
N GLY A 270 -26.77 -1.59 13.71
CA GLY A 270 -27.02 -2.31 14.97
C GLY A 270 -26.22 -3.60 15.14
N HIS A 271 -25.25 -3.89 14.27
CA HIS A 271 -24.50 -5.14 14.21
C HIS A 271 -23.08 -4.92 13.67
N SER A 272 -22.24 -5.95 13.72
CA SER A 272 -20.95 -5.95 13.01
C SER A 272 -21.15 -6.17 11.50
N PRO A 273 -20.55 -5.35 10.61
CA PRO A 273 -20.59 -5.58 9.18
C PRO A 273 -19.62 -6.69 8.71
N LEU A 274 -18.76 -7.20 9.59
CA LEU A 274 -17.80 -8.27 9.24
C LEU A 274 -18.45 -9.65 9.42
N ASP A 275 -19.54 -9.89 8.70
CA ASP A 275 -20.47 -11.01 8.92
C ASP A 275 -20.51 -12.04 7.77
N VAL A 276 -19.41 -12.15 7.01
CA VAL A 276 -19.29 -13.10 5.89
C VAL A 276 -18.78 -14.45 6.38
N VAL A 277 -19.67 -15.43 6.40
CA VAL A 277 -19.38 -16.79 6.90
C VAL A 277 -18.56 -17.61 5.90
N ALA A 278 -18.78 -17.37 4.61
CA ALA A 278 -18.04 -18.02 3.53
C ALA A 278 -17.97 -17.12 2.31
N TRP A 279 -16.93 -17.28 1.50
CA TRP A 279 -16.80 -16.55 0.26
C TRP A 279 -15.99 -17.31 -0.78
N HIS A 280 -16.22 -16.99 -2.05
CA HIS A 280 -15.39 -17.45 -3.14
C HIS A 280 -15.19 -16.38 -4.22
N GLY A 281 -14.04 -16.40 -4.88
CA GLY A 281 -13.71 -15.46 -5.95
C GLY A 281 -12.26 -14.99 -5.90
N ASN A 282 -11.97 -13.95 -6.67
CA ASN A 282 -10.62 -13.44 -6.90
C ASN A 282 -10.43 -11.96 -6.53
N TYR A 283 -11.48 -11.29 -6.02
CA TYR A 283 -11.40 -9.92 -5.52
C TYR A 283 -11.32 -9.92 -4.00
N ALA A 284 -10.10 -10.11 -3.48
CA ALA A 284 -9.88 -10.35 -2.05
C ALA A 284 -8.64 -9.59 -1.55
N PRO A 285 -8.60 -9.23 -0.25
CA PRO A 285 -7.42 -8.61 0.32
C PRO A 285 -6.29 -9.62 0.41
N CYS A 286 -5.07 -9.16 0.28
CA CYS A 286 -3.91 -10.01 0.43
C CYS A 286 -2.79 -9.28 1.15
N LYS A 287 -1.88 -10.06 1.74
CA LYS A 287 -0.60 -9.58 2.25
C LYS A 287 0.57 -10.21 1.51
N TYR A 288 1.71 -9.53 1.53
CA TYR A 288 2.95 -10.01 0.95
C TYR A 288 4.13 -9.67 1.85
N ASP A 289 5.03 -10.63 2.04
CA ASP A 289 6.27 -10.43 2.78
C ASP A 289 7.38 -9.98 1.82
N LEU A 290 7.81 -8.72 1.94
CA LEU A 290 8.84 -8.11 1.08
C LEU A 290 10.19 -8.83 1.23
N ARG A 291 10.41 -9.56 2.32
CA ARG A 291 11.61 -10.39 2.54
C ARG A 291 11.67 -11.59 1.58
N THR A 292 10.58 -11.92 0.90
CA THR A 292 10.53 -13.00 -0.09
C THR A 292 10.73 -12.53 -1.53
N PHE A 293 10.84 -11.21 -1.75
CA PHE A 293 11.09 -10.66 -3.08
C PHE A 293 12.42 -11.17 -3.63
N SER A 294 12.39 -11.65 -4.89
CA SER A 294 13.54 -12.21 -5.58
C SER A 294 14.12 -11.16 -6.53
N PRO A 295 15.04 -10.29 -6.07
CA PRO A 295 15.58 -9.20 -6.89
C PRO A 295 16.34 -9.74 -8.10
N VAL A 296 16.24 -9.01 -9.21
CA VAL A 296 17.07 -9.18 -10.41
C VAL A 296 17.91 -7.92 -10.57
N GLY A 297 19.13 -8.04 -11.09
CA GLY A 297 20.03 -6.90 -11.23
C GLY A 297 21.18 -7.21 -12.18
N ALA A 298 22.11 -6.26 -12.30
CA ALA A 298 23.31 -6.41 -13.11
C ALA A 298 24.27 -7.43 -12.47
N ILE A 299 24.66 -8.45 -13.26
CA ILE A 299 25.63 -9.47 -12.85
C ILE A 299 27.02 -9.25 -13.46
N LEU A 300 27.22 -8.14 -14.18
CA LEU A 300 28.51 -7.81 -14.79
C LEU A 300 28.86 -6.32 -14.70
N PHE A 301 28.11 -5.43 -15.35
CA PHE A 301 28.38 -3.98 -15.32
C PHE A 301 27.06 -3.18 -15.42
N ASP A 302 27.18 -1.86 -15.26
CA ASP A 302 26.11 -0.86 -15.22
C ASP A 302 25.12 -0.98 -14.05
N HIS A 303 24.26 0.02 -13.92
CA HIS A 303 23.18 0.10 -12.95
C HIS A 303 21.83 -0.03 -13.69
N PRO A 304 21.08 -1.13 -13.52
CA PRO A 304 19.79 -1.30 -14.18
C PRO A 304 18.74 -0.27 -13.75
N ASP A 305 17.81 0.06 -14.64
CA ASP A 305 16.67 0.92 -14.32
C ASP A 305 15.87 0.37 -13.12
N PRO A 306 15.38 1.23 -12.21
CA PRO A 306 14.75 0.80 -10.96
C PRO A 306 13.44 0.03 -11.16
N SER A 307 12.82 0.09 -12.34
CA SER A 307 11.66 -0.73 -12.71
C SER A 307 11.92 -2.24 -12.63
N ILE A 308 13.19 -2.67 -12.65
CA ILE A 308 13.57 -4.07 -12.39
C ILE A 308 13.21 -4.52 -10.96
N PHE A 309 12.90 -3.58 -10.06
CA PHE A 309 12.51 -3.82 -8.68
C PHE A 309 11.00 -3.65 -8.42
N THR A 310 10.17 -3.54 -9.46
CA THR A 310 8.71 -3.46 -9.30
C THR A 310 8.14 -4.71 -8.62
N VAL A 311 7.40 -4.50 -7.53
CA VAL A 311 6.65 -5.54 -6.81
C VAL A 311 5.23 -5.62 -7.35
N LEU A 312 4.55 -4.48 -7.47
CA LEU A 312 3.19 -4.33 -7.97
C LEU A 312 3.11 -3.09 -8.88
N THR A 313 2.24 -3.14 -9.89
CA THR A 313 1.98 -2.05 -10.82
C THR A 313 0.47 -1.87 -11.00
N ALA A 314 0.01 -0.63 -10.99
CA ALA A 314 -1.34 -0.25 -11.41
C ALA A 314 -1.25 0.31 -12.83
N PRO A 315 -1.81 -0.35 -13.86
CA PRO A 315 -1.67 0.10 -15.24
C PRO A 315 -2.48 1.39 -15.52
N SER A 316 -2.01 2.18 -16.48
CA SER A 316 -2.83 3.26 -17.07
C SER A 316 -3.51 2.79 -18.37
N GLY A 317 -4.27 3.67 -19.02
CA GLY A 317 -4.82 3.42 -20.35
C GLY A 317 -3.79 3.43 -21.49
N VAL A 318 -2.51 3.72 -21.20
CA VAL A 318 -1.41 3.73 -22.16
C VAL A 318 -0.46 2.58 -21.85
N GLU A 319 -0.31 1.65 -22.80
CA GLU A 319 0.59 0.50 -22.65
C GLU A 319 2.03 0.94 -22.36
N GLY A 320 2.66 0.28 -21.38
CA GLY A 320 4.02 0.62 -20.93
C GLY A 320 4.12 1.88 -20.06
N THR A 321 3.01 2.53 -19.72
CA THR A 321 2.97 3.64 -18.77
C THR A 321 2.06 3.29 -17.60
N ALA A 322 2.64 3.10 -16.40
CA ALA A 322 1.87 2.82 -15.20
C ALA A 322 1.11 4.07 -14.72
N ASN A 323 -0.03 3.85 -14.07
CA ASN A 323 -0.62 4.82 -13.15
C ASN A 323 0.30 4.94 -11.93
N ILE A 324 0.68 3.79 -11.35
CA ILE A 324 1.53 3.69 -10.16
C ILE A 324 2.40 2.45 -10.29
N ASP A 325 3.71 2.57 -10.04
CA ASP A 325 4.57 1.44 -9.75
C ASP A 325 4.98 1.47 -8.27
N PHE A 326 4.79 0.35 -7.57
CA PHE A 326 5.35 0.12 -6.24
C PHE A 326 6.64 -0.68 -6.37
N VAL A 327 7.76 0.01 -6.17
CA VAL A 327 9.12 -0.47 -6.39
C VAL A 327 9.82 -0.71 -5.06
N LEU A 328 10.59 -1.80 -4.93
CA LEU A 328 11.24 -2.19 -3.66
C LEU A 328 12.78 -2.20 -3.74
N PHE A 329 13.41 -1.35 -2.95
CA PHE A 329 14.86 -1.34 -2.75
C PHE A 329 15.22 -2.09 -1.46
N ARG A 330 15.46 -3.38 -1.58
CA ARG A 330 15.87 -4.25 -0.46
C ARG A 330 17.31 -4.75 -0.60
N GLU A 331 17.72 -5.60 0.35
CA GLU A 331 19.04 -6.23 0.37
C GLU A 331 19.35 -6.97 -0.93
N ARG A 332 20.56 -6.78 -1.45
CA ARG A 332 21.00 -7.40 -2.71
C ARG A 332 22.52 -7.40 -2.82
N TRP A 333 23.03 -8.25 -3.69
CA TRP A 333 24.45 -8.24 -4.05
C TRP A 333 24.73 -7.16 -5.08
N MET A 334 25.80 -6.40 -4.84
CA MET A 334 26.36 -5.40 -5.73
C MET A 334 27.68 -5.95 -6.27
N VAL A 335 27.67 -6.37 -7.54
CA VAL A 335 28.80 -7.06 -8.18
C VAL A 335 29.29 -6.37 -9.45
N ALA A 336 28.63 -5.29 -9.89
CA ALA A 336 28.98 -4.60 -11.13
C ALA A 336 30.44 -4.11 -11.11
N GLU A 337 31.19 -4.49 -12.15
CA GLU A 337 32.59 -4.15 -12.40
C GLU A 337 32.68 -2.81 -13.13
N ASN A 338 33.73 -2.03 -12.85
CA ASN A 338 34.02 -0.74 -13.51
C ASN A 338 32.79 0.18 -13.65
N THR A 339 31.94 0.18 -12.63
CA THR A 339 30.61 0.81 -12.66
C THR A 339 30.44 1.73 -11.48
N PHE A 340 29.88 2.91 -11.71
CA PHE A 340 29.34 3.77 -10.65
C PHE A 340 28.07 3.10 -10.09
N ARG A 341 28.20 2.41 -8.96
CA ARG A 341 27.15 1.52 -8.41
C ARG A 341 25.92 2.21 -7.83
N PRO A 342 25.98 3.42 -7.23
CA PRO A 342 24.79 4.13 -6.79
C PRO A 342 23.86 4.46 -7.98
N PRO A 343 22.60 4.83 -7.72
CA PRO A 343 21.73 5.38 -8.76
C PRO A 343 22.41 6.54 -9.50
N TRP A 344 22.16 6.64 -10.80
CA TRP A 344 22.73 7.67 -11.67
C TRP A 344 22.00 9.02 -11.50
N TYR A 345 22.64 10.11 -11.93
CA TYR A 345 21.98 11.42 -11.96
C TYR A 345 20.84 11.41 -12.98
N HIS A 346 19.63 11.75 -12.53
CA HIS A 346 18.40 11.41 -13.24
C HIS A 346 17.45 12.61 -13.37
N LYS A 347 16.74 12.67 -14.49
CA LYS A 347 15.51 13.44 -14.70
C LYS A 347 14.49 12.52 -15.34
N ASN A 348 13.31 12.43 -14.77
CA ASN A 348 12.30 11.45 -15.15
C ASN A 348 11.01 12.14 -15.61
N ILE A 349 10.26 11.53 -16.54
CA ILE A 349 8.90 11.96 -16.83
C ILE A 349 7.92 11.61 -15.70
N MET A 350 8.26 10.59 -14.91
CA MET A 350 7.49 10.16 -13.75
C MET A 350 7.88 10.98 -12.51
N SER A 351 7.00 11.00 -11.52
CA SER A 351 7.26 11.56 -10.20
C SER A 351 7.58 10.44 -9.22
N GLU A 352 8.67 10.58 -8.49
CA GLU A 352 9.24 9.55 -7.62
C GLU A 352 9.04 9.93 -6.15
N LEU A 353 8.12 9.25 -5.45
CA LEU A 353 7.95 9.39 -4.00
C LEU A 353 8.56 8.17 -3.31
N MET A 354 9.62 8.36 -2.54
CA MET A 354 10.30 7.29 -1.82
C MET A 354 9.93 7.27 -0.34
N GLY A 355 9.88 6.09 0.26
CA GLY A 355 9.77 5.90 1.70
C GLY A 355 10.74 4.86 2.25
N ASN A 356 11.14 5.01 3.51
CA ASN A 356 12.06 4.09 4.17
C ASN A 356 11.34 3.24 5.24
N ILE A 357 11.37 1.92 5.11
CA ILE A 357 10.76 0.97 6.06
C ILE A 357 11.73 0.69 7.20
N TYR A 358 12.98 0.36 6.89
CA TYR A 358 14.02 0.18 7.89
C TYR A 358 15.42 0.30 7.30
N GLY A 359 16.40 0.59 8.17
CA GLY A 359 17.80 0.65 7.78
C GLY A 359 18.17 1.92 7.02
N ILE A 360 19.24 1.85 6.22
CA ILE A 360 19.85 2.99 5.53
C ILE A 360 19.78 2.79 4.03
N TYR A 361 19.25 3.78 3.30
CA TYR A 361 19.19 3.76 1.84
C TYR A 361 20.55 4.13 1.21
N ASP A 362 20.98 3.33 0.23
CA ASP A 362 22.30 3.40 -0.42
C ASP A 362 22.64 4.79 -0.98
N ALA A 363 21.70 5.46 -1.63
CA ALA A 363 21.96 6.77 -2.25
C ALA A 363 21.97 7.95 -1.26
N LYS A 364 21.55 7.74 -0.01
CA LYS A 364 21.37 8.78 1.01
C LYS A 364 21.76 8.25 2.40
N PRO A 365 23.06 8.17 2.73
CA PRO A 365 23.54 7.62 4.00
C PRO A 365 23.15 8.46 5.24
N LYS A 366 22.70 9.72 5.04
CA LYS A 366 22.22 10.63 6.09
C LYS A 366 20.89 11.28 5.69
N GLY A 367 20.02 11.50 6.67
CA GLY A 367 18.77 12.28 6.53
C GLY A 367 17.58 11.54 5.92
N PHE A 368 17.72 10.32 5.38
CA PHE A 368 16.60 9.50 4.92
C PHE A 368 16.47 8.24 5.80
N VAL A 369 15.89 8.43 6.98
CA VAL A 369 15.78 7.41 8.05
C VAL A 369 14.44 6.69 8.02
N PRO A 370 14.28 5.53 8.71
CA PRO A 370 13.01 4.78 8.73
C PRO A 370 11.82 5.64 9.16
N GLY A 371 10.76 5.65 8.35
CA GLY A 371 9.59 6.52 8.52
C GLY A 371 9.64 7.82 7.72
N GLY A 372 10.81 8.20 7.19
CA GLY A 372 10.98 9.37 6.33
C GLY A 372 10.47 9.16 4.91
N LEU A 373 10.21 10.27 4.22
CA LEU A 373 9.78 10.34 2.82
C LEU A 373 10.68 11.27 2.02
N SER A 374 10.76 11.06 0.70
CA SER A 374 11.27 12.06 -0.23
C SER A 374 10.43 12.12 -1.49
N LEU A 375 10.37 13.28 -2.12
CA LEU A 375 9.70 13.50 -3.40
C LEU A 375 10.67 14.13 -4.40
N HIS A 376 10.86 13.46 -5.54
CA HIS A 376 11.47 14.03 -6.74
C HIS A 376 10.38 14.12 -7.81
N ASN A 377 9.83 15.33 -8.00
CA ASN A 377 8.70 15.53 -8.90
C ASN A 377 9.13 15.43 -10.37
N MET A 378 8.16 15.20 -11.26
CA MET A 378 8.43 15.00 -12.69
C MET A 378 9.35 16.09 -13.28
N MET A 379 10.33 15.64 -14.05
CA MET A 379 11.38 16.38 -14.76
C MET A 379 12.38 17.16 -13.89
N LEU A 380 12.30 17.03 -12.55
CA LEU A 380 13.29 17.64 -11.68
C LEU A 380 14.54 16.75 -11.55
N PRO A 381 15.75 17.35 -11.64
CA PRO A 381 16.98 16.60 -11.53
C PRO A 381 17.14 16.03 -10.13
N HIS A 382 17.66 14.82 -9.99
CA HIS A 382 18.02 14.25 -8.71
C HIS A 382 19.18 13.25 -8.90
N GLY A 383 19.70 12.72 -7.80
CA GLY A 383 20.83 11.79 -7.84
C GLY A 383 21.59 11.70 -6.52
N PRO A 384 22.72 10.98 -6.52
CA PRO A 384 23.60 10.85 -5.36
C PRO A 384 24.13 12.21 -4.93
N ASP A 385 24.37 12.38 -3.62
CA ASP A 385 25.03 13.58 -3.09
C ASP A 385 26.55 13.55 -3.35
N GLY A 386 27.24 14.64 -3.03
CA GLY A 386 28.69 14.75 -3.26
C GLY A 386 29.51 13.69 -2.51
N THR A 387 29.10 13.29 -1.31
CA THR A 387 29.81 12.25 -0.53
C THR A 387 29.65 10.89 -1.18
N ALA A 388 28.43 10.55 -1.62
CA ALA A 388 28.14 9.31 -2.34
C ALA A 388 28.88 9.25 -3.68
N PHE A 389 28.94 10.38 -4.42
CA PHE A 389 29.70 10.46 -5.67
C PHE A 389 31.19 10.22 -5.46
N GLU A 390 31.85 10.97 -4.56
CA GLU A 390 33.28 10.78 -4.28
C GLU A 390 33.59 9.38 -3.76
N GLY A 391 32.75 8.86 -2.85
CA GLY A 391 32.91 7.52 -2.31
C GLY A 391 32.85 6.44 -3.39
N ALA A 392 31.80 6.45 -4.22
CA ALA A 392 31.59 5.42 -5.23
C ALA A 392 32.54 5.53 -6.42
N SER A 393 32.93 6.74 -6.84
CA SER A 393 33.87 6.93 -7.95
C SER A 393 35.29 6.43 -7.64
N ASN A 394 35.69 6.42 -6.36
CA ASN A 394 37.03 6.06 -5.93
C ASN A 394 37.08 4.71 -5.17
N ALA A 395 35.94 4.03 -5.04
CA ALA A 395 35.86 2.76 -4.33
C ALA A 395 36.62 1.65 -5.08
N LYS A 396 37.31 0.79 -4.32
CA LYS A 396 37.78 -0.49 -4.84
C LYS A 396 36.58 -1.41 -5.01
N LEU A 397 36.21 -1.71 -6.25
CA LEU A 397 35.03 -2.52 -6.55
C LEU A 397 35.30 -4.01 -6.29
N GLU A 398 34.56 -4.58 -5.34
CA GLU A 398 34.53 -6.01 -5.02
C GLU A 398 33.06 -6.47 -4.89
N ALA A 399 32.81 -7.77 -4.72
CA ALA A 399 31.46 -8.25 -4.45
C ALA A 399 31.02 -7.82 -3.04
N GLU A 400 29.97 -7.02 -2.96
CA GLU A 400 29.47 -6.47 -1.70
C GLU A 400 27.98 -6.81 -1.54
N LYS A 401 27.57 -7.22 -0.34
CA LYS A 401 26.15 -7.38 -0.02
C LYS A 401 25.66 -6.08 0.61
N LEU A 402 24.77 -5.38 -0.08
CA LEU A 402 24.00 -4.31 0.53
C LEU A 402 22.98 -4.95 1.49
N ASP A 403 23.15 -4.71 2.78
CA ASP A 403 22.39 -5.34 3.87
C ASP A 403 21.75 -4.27 4.78
N ASN A 404 20.83 -4.69 5.65
CA ASN A 404 20.14 -3.81 6.60
C ASN A 404 19.49 -2.58 5.92
N THR A 405 18.73 -2.82 4.84
CA THR A 405 18.01 -1.76 4.13
C THR A 405 16.72 -2.28 3.53
N MET A 406 15.65 -1.50 3.66
CA MET A 406 14.45 -1.68 2.87
C MET A 406 13.74 -0.34 2.70
N SER A 407 13.81 0.19 1.48
CA SER A 407 13.08 1.38 1.06
C SER A 407 12.18 1.01 -0.11
N PHE A 408 11.20 1.84 -0.41
CA PHE A 408 10.32 1.66 -1.54
C PHE A 408 10.14 2.98 -2.29
N MET A 409 9.53 2.89 -3.46
CA MET A 409 9.09 4.04 -4.23
C MET A 409 7.69 3.81 -4.76
N LEU A 410 6.86 4.85 -4.67
CA LEU A 410 5.61 5.02 -5.39
C LEU A 410 5.91 5.97 -6.55
N GLU A 411 6.12 5.39 -7.74
CA GLU A 411 6.37 6.14 -8.96
C GLU A 411 5.04 6.32 -9.71
N THR A 412 4.71 7.54 -10.12
CA THR A 412 3.47 7.82 -10.86
C THR A 412 3.71 8.75 -12.04
N ARG A 413 2.95 8.56 -13.12
CA ARG A 413 3.03 9.38 -14.34
C ARG A 413 2.55 10.83 -14.18
N PHE A 414 1.95 11.15 -13.04
CA PHE A 414 1.37 12.46 -12.75
C PHE A 414 2.32 13.30 -11.88
N PRO A 415 2.27 14.64 -11.98
CA PRO A 415 2.90 15.48 -10.98
C PRO A 415 2.25 15.23 -9.63
N GLN A 416 3.06 15.18 -8.58
CA GLN A 416 2.56 15.06 -7.21
C GLN A 416 2.46 16.45 -6.57
N HIS A 417 1.28 16.77 -6.04
CA HIS A 417 1.00 18.03 -5.35
C HIS A 417 1.06 17.82 -3.84
N LEU A 418 1.83 18.67 -3.15
CA LEU A 418 1.92 18.66 -1.69
C LEU A 418 0.60 19.14 -1.08
N THR A 419 0.21 18.54 0.03
CA THR A 419 -0.85 19.08 0.90
C THR A 419 -0.31 20.19 1.79
N GLU A 420 -1.22 20.92 2.45
CA GLU A 420 -0.82 21.89 3.48
C GLU A 420 0.00 21.24 4.60
N PHE A 421 -0.43 20.06 5.06
CA PHE A 421 0.28 19.29 6.07
C PHE A 421 1.71 18.99 5.64
N ALA A 422 1.92 18.43 4.44
CA ALA A 422 3.25 18.09 3.96
C ALA A 422 4.15 19.33 3.78
N ALA A 423 3.58 20.46 3.39
CA ALA A 423 4.33 21.68 3.12
C ALA A 423 4.66 22.50 4.38
N LYS A 424 3.86 22.40 5.45
CA LYS A 424 3.94 23.33 6.59
C LYS A 424 4.03 22.67 7.97
N GLU A 425 3.55 21.44 8.13
CA GLU A 425 3.41 20.78 9.44
C GLU A 425 4.29 19.54 9.57
N ALA A 426 4.40 18.74 8.50
CA ALA A 426 5.32 17.61 8.45
C ALA A 426 6.76 18.09 8.64
N PRO A 427 7.66 17.26 9.20
CA PRO A 427 9.04 17.66 9.51
C PRO A 427 9.88 17.69 8.22
N LEU A 428 9.65 18.71 7.40
CA LEU A 428 10.34 18.97 6.16
C LEU A 428 11.78 19.42 6.44
N GLN A 429 12.73 18.89 5.68
CA GLN A 429 14.13 19.30 5.74
C GLN A 429 14.37 20.44 4.75
N ASP A 430 14.46 21.67 5.26
CA ASP A 430 14.62 22.89 4.46
C ASP A 430 15.94 22.93 3.67
N ASP A 431 16.97 22.22 4.16
CA ASP A 431 18.33 22.18 3.59
C ASP A 431 18.52 21.04 2.58
N TYR A 432 17.47 20.29 2.22
CA TYR A 432 17.64 19.09 1.40
C TYR A 432 18.33 19.36 0.06
N ILE A 433 18.02 20.49 -0.58
CA ILE A 433 18.62 20.88 -1.85
C ILE A 433 20.13 21.13 -1.76
N GLU A 434 20.62 21.52 -0.58
CA GLU A 434 22.03 21.81 -0.32
C GLU A 434 22.88 20.53 -0.32
N CYS A 435 22.26 19.34 -0.28
CA CYS A 435 23.01 18.07 -0.32
C CYS A 435 23.84 17.88 -1.60
N TRP A 436 23.51 18.61 -2.67
CA TRP A 436 24.25 18.59 -3.93
C TRP A 436 25.29 19.71 -4.07
N ASP A 437 25.41 20.64 -3.11
CA ASP A 437 26.34 21.79 -3.20
C ASP A 437 27.81 21.37 -3.24
N GLY A 438 28.13 20.21 -2.66
CA GLY A 438 29.49 19.64 -2.68
C GLY A 438 29.94 19.07 -4.02
N LEU A 439 29.12 19.11 -5.07
CA LEU A 439 29.49 18.58 -6.39
C LEU A 439 30.38 19.55 -7.15
N GLU A 440 31.64 19.15 -7.36
CA GLU A 440 32.64 19.97 -8.05
C GLU A 440 32.77 19.64 -9.54
N LYS A 441 33.20 20.65 -10.32
CA LYS A 441 33.58 20.44 -11.72
C LYS A 441 34.91 19.67 -11.80
N LYS A 442 34.84 18.40 -12.19
CA LYS A 442 36.03 17.55 -12.43
C LYS A 442 36.59 17.57 -13.85
N PHE A 443 35.88 18.18 -14.82
CA PHE A 443 36.30 18.18 -16.22
C PHE A 443 37.51 19.10 -16.48
N ASP A 444 38.62 18.52 -16.97
CA ASP A 444 39.86 19.23 -17.31
C ASP A 444 40.20 19.23 -18.82
N GLY A 445 39.37 18.60 -19.66
CA GLY A 445 39.56 18.56 -21.11
C GLY A 445 40.66 17.62 -21.62
N THR A 446 41.28 16.80 -20.76
CA THR A 446 42.34 15.87 -21.14
C THR A 446 41.88 14.40 -21.05
N PRO A 447 42.18 13.55 -22.06
CA PRO A 447 41.81 12.14 -22.02
C PRO A 447 42.52 11.34 -20.92
N GLY A 448 41.87 10.31 -20.39
CA GLY A 448 42.42 9.37 -19.40
C GLY A 448 41.50 9.17 -18.20
N VAL A 449 41.68 8.06 -17.47
CA VAL A 449 41.04 7.84 -16.17
C VAL A 449 41.68 8.81 -15.17
N LYS A 450 40.85 9.47 -14.36
CA LYS A 450 41.27 10.48 -13.38
C LYS A 450 41.27 9.92 -11.98
#